data_AF-A0A6I1K4I8-F1
#
_entry.id   AF-A0A6I1K4I8-F1
#
_cell.length_a   1.000
_cell.length_b   1.000
_cell.length_c   1.000
_cell.angle_alpha   90.00
_cell.angle_beta   90.00
_cell.angle_gamma   90.00
#
_symmetry.space_group_name_H-M   'P 1'
#
loop_
_entity.id
_entity.type
_entity.pdbx_description
1 polymer ?
#
loop_
_entity_poly.entity_id
_entity_poly.type
_entity_poly.pdbx_seq_one_letter_code
_entity_poly.pdbx_strand_id
1 'polypeptide(L)'
;MPVNIFVSYDHDDQQQINGFHGIKHNPNHDLDFRNHSLQEPVTDRHGNIIKFPPSDPRSKPVRDEIKSKFERASRLVVLIGDRTYTSEWVDWEIRIFFEMKSPLSGEKTWKRIRGMRLKGADNAPTPSALGGRSTQVMNWDPETLDLWLDQPI
;
A
#
# COMPACT_ATOMS: atom_id res chain seq x y z
N MET A 1 15.41 8.53 -11.66
CA MET A 1 15.34 8.96 -10.24
C MET A 1 14.63 7.86 -9.47
N PRO A 2 15.07 7.49 -8.26
CA PRO A 2 14.45 6.41 -7.50
C PRO A 2 12.99 6.76 -7.18
N VAL A 3 12.08 5.81 -7.42
CA VAL A 3 10.64 5.96 -7.22
C VAL A 3 10.33 5.60 -5.77
N ASN A 4 9.84 6.56 -4.98
CA ASN A 4 9.42 6.28 -3.60
C ASN A 4 8.02 5.63 -3.63
N ILE A 5 7.87 4.48 -2.97
CA ILE A 5 6.65 3.67 -2.98
C ILE A 5 6.16 3.48 -1.54
N PHE A 6 4.85 3.63 -1.35
CA PHE A 6 4.18 3.16 -0.14
C PHE A 6 3.54 1.80 -0.42
N VAL A 7 3.70 0.85 0.50
CA VAL A 7 3.07 -0.48 0.41
C VAL A 7 2.00 -0.57 1.49
N SER A 8 0.76 -0.73 1.06
CA SER A 8 -0.44 -0.92 1.90
C SER A 8 -0.81 -2.40 1.91
N TYR A 9 -1.06 -2.96 3.09
CA TYR A 9 -1.45 -4.36 3.26
C TYR A 9 -2.19 -4.54 4.59
N ASP A 10 -2.88 -5.67 4.75
CA ASP A 10 -3.49 -6.02 6.02
C ASP A 10 -2.42 -6.53 7.00
N HIS A 11 -2.11 -5.71 8.01
CA HIS A 11 -1.10 -6.01 9.03
C HIS A 11 -1.50 -7.20 9.93
N ASP A 12 -2.78 -7.55 10.00
CA ASP A 12 -3.24 -8.72 10.75
C ASP A 12 -3.10 -10.02 9.93
N ASP A 13 -2.69 -9.94 8.67
CA ASP A 13 -2.52 -11.08 7.77
C ASP A 13 -1.04 -11.45 7.60
N GLN A 14 -0.59 -12.36 8.47
CA GLN A 14 0.77 -12.89 8.50
C GLN A 14 1.20 -13.57 7.19
N GLN A 15 0.24 -14.08 6.39
CA GLN A 15 0.57 -14.67 5.09
C GLN A 15 1.07 -13.61 4.09
N GLN A 16 0.62 -12.37 4.22
CA GLN A 16 1.02 -11.27 3.34
C GLN A 16 2.46 -10.83 3.58
N ILE A 17 2.88 -10.87 4.84
CA ILE A 17 4.23 -10.53 5.28
C ILE A 17 5.24 -11.50 4.66
N ASN A 18 4.95 -12.80 4.66
CA ASN A 18 5.84 -13.82 4.09
C ASN A 18 5.99 -13.72 2.56
N GLY A 19 4.90 -13.46 1.84
CA GLY A 19 4.96 -13.20 0.40
C GLY A 19 5.83 -11.98 0.08
N PHE A 20 5.62 -10.88 0.81
CA PHE A 20 6.36 -9.63 0.65
C PHE A 20 7.86 -9.76 0.98
N HIS A 21 8.22 -10.49 2.04
CA HIS A 21 9.63 -10.76 2.36
C HIS A 21 10.37 -11.53 1.26
N GLY A 22 9.65 -12.35 0.49
CA GLY A 22 10.18 -13.04 -0.69
C GLY A 22 10.61 -12.10 -1.82
N ILE A 23 9.95 -10.94 -2.01
CA ILE A 23 10.37 -9.94 -3.01
C ILE A 23 11.62 -9.20 -2.53
N LYS A 24 11.64 -8.77 -1.26
CA LYS A 24 12.75 -7.98 -0.69
C LYS A 24 14.11 -8.70 -0.79
N HIS A 25 14.11 -10.03 -0.85
CA HIS A 25 15.33 -10.84 -0.93
C HIS A 25 15.64 -11.34 -2.35
N ASN A 26 14.91 -10.92 -3.38
CA ASN A 26 15.16 -11.37 -4.74
C ASN A 26 16.27 -10.51 -5.40
N PRO A 27 17.49 -11.04 -5.62
CA PRO A 27 18.64 -10.26 -6.11
C PRO A 27 18.49 -9.77 -7.56
N ASN A 28 17.51 -10.29 -8.31
CA ASN A 28 17.20 -9.86 -9.67
C ASN A 28 16.23 -8.65 -9.74
N HIS A 29 15.66 -8.25 -8.60
CA HIS A 29 14.80 -7.08 -8.53
C HIS A 29 15.45 -6.05 -7.62
N ASP A 30 16.12 -5.07 -8.22
CA ASP A 30 16.67 -3.90 -7.53
C ASP A 30 15.53 -2.90 -7.23
N LEU A 31 14.46 -3.44 -6.65
CA LEU A 31 13.46 -2.64 -5.98
C LEU A 31 14.16 -2.09 -4.74
N ASP A 32 14.76 -0.91 -4.88
CA ASP A 32 15.15 -0.07 -3.75
C ASP A 32 13.85 0.40 -3.09
N PHE A 33 13.22 -0.57 -2.40
CA PHE A 33 12.07 -0.42 -1.55
C PHE A 33 12.49 0.53 -0.46
N ARG A 34 12.38 1.83 -0.74
CA ARG A 34 12.17 2.86 0.26
C ARG A 34 10.76 2.66 0.82
N ASN A 35 10.57 1.48 1.40
CA ASN A 35 9.33 0.94 1.89
C ASN A 35 9.00 1.76 3.12
N HIS A 36 8.19 2.77 2.90
CA HIS A 36 7.65 3.58 3.96
C HIS A 36 6.36 3.01 4.52
N SER A 37 6.09 1.70 4.44
CA SER A 37 5.09 1.09 5.32
C SER A 37 5.39 1.41 6.78
N LEU A 38 4.39 1.28 7.64
CA LEU A 38 4.58 1.26 9.09
C LEU A 38 5.32 -0.03 9.46
N GLN A 39 6.63 -0.08 9.21
CA GLN A 39 7.48 -1.21 9.61
C GLN A 39 7.52 -1.34 11.14
N GLU A 40 7.41 -0.22 11.84
CA GLU A 40 7.26 -0.16 13.28
C GLU A 40 5.83 0.26 13.63
N PRO A 41 5.18 -0.43 14.59
CA PRO A 41 3.88 -0.03 15.06
C PRO A 41 3.94 1.35 15.71
N VAL A 42 3.01 2.24 15.35
CA VAL A 42 2.90 3.55 15.99
C VAL A 42 2.39 3.36 17.41
N THR A 43 3.14 3.90 18.38
CA THR A 43 2.81 3.81 19.80
C THR A 43 2.19 5.09 20.33
N ASP A 44 1.39 4.97 21.39
CA ASP A 44 0.96 6.10 22.20
C ASP A 44 2.10 6.65 23.08
N ARG A 45 1.79 7.65 23.91
CA ARG A 45 2.75 8.27 24.85
C ARG A 45 3.25 7.32 25.95
N HIS A 46 2.61 6.17 26.11
CA HIS A 46 2.94 5.15 27.10
C HIS A 46 3.65 3.93 26.46
N GLY A 47 3.93 3.98 25.16
CA GLY A 47 4.57 2.88 24.43
C GLY A 47 3.62 1.77 23.99
N ASN A 48 2.30 1.94 24.14
CA ASN A 48 1.33 0.95 23.69
C ASN A 48 1.06 1.10 22.20
N ILE A 49 1.01 -0.02 21.48
CA ILE A 49 0.66 -0.03 20.05
C ILE A 49 -0.77 0.48 19.86
N ILE A 50 -0.93 1.47 18.98
CA ILE A 50 -2.23 2.00 18.61
C ILE A 50 -2.88 1.06 17.58
N LYS A 51 -3.93 0.34 18.00
CA LYS A 51 -4.68 -0.62 17.16
C LYS A 51 -6.13 -0.20 16.89
N PHE A 52 -6.40 1.11 16.83
CA PHE A 52 -7.73 1.61 16.54
C PHE A 52 -7.96 1.74 15.03
N PRO A 53 -9.22 1.63 14.55
CA PRO A 53 -9.52 1.86 13.14
C PRO A 53 -9.23 3.32 12.73
N PRO A 54 -9.07 3.60 11.42
CA PRO A 54 -8.77 4.95 10.93
C PRO A 54 -9.89 5.96 11.19
N SER A 55 -11.11 5.49 11.47
CA SER A 55 -12.25 6.32 11.87
C SER A 55 -12.14 6.82 13.33
N ASP A 56 -11.40 6.13 14.19
CA ASP A 56 -11.28 6.46 15.61
C ASP A 56 -10.35 7.68 15.82
N PRO A 57 -10.73 8.67 16.65
CA PRO A 57 -9.85 9.81 16.97
C PRO A 57 -8.47 9.40 17.51
N ARG A 58 -8.38 8.28 18.26
CA ARG A 58 -7.15 7.76 18.86
C ARG A 58 -6.14 7.25 17.84
N SER A 59 -6.58 6.94 16.61
CA SER A 59 -5.68 6.57 15.51
C SER A 59 -5.02 7.77 14.83
N LYS A 60 -5.29 9.00 15.29
CA LYS A 60 -4.67 10.23 14.74
C LYS A 60 -3.14 10.12 14.56
N PRO A 61 -2.33 9.66 15.54
CA PRO A 61 -0.88 9.55 15.34
C PRO A 61 -0.52 8.62 14.18
N VAL A 62 -1.23 7.50 14.03
CA VAL A 62 -1.05 6.53 12.94
C VAL A 62 -1.36 7.19 11.59
N ARG A 63 -2.49 7.90 11.52
CA ARG A 63 -2.92 8.60 10.29
C ARG A 63 -1.94 9.70 9.89
N ASP A 64 -1.42 10.46 10.84
CA ASP A 64 -0.46 11.54 10.57
C ASP A 64 0.87 10.98 10.05
N GLU A 65 1.35 9.87 10.62
CA GLU A 65 2.55 9.18 10.15
C GLU A 65 2.37 8.65 8.72
N ILE A 66 1.25 7.97 8.43
CA ILE A 66 0.94 7.49 7.08
C ILE A 66 0.86 8.66 6.09
N LYS A 67 0.23 9.78 6.45
CA LYS A 67 0.17 10.98 5.60
C LYS A 67 1.56 11.55 5.31
N SER A 68 2.43 11.65 6.31
CA SER A 68 3.82 12.10 6.09
C SER A 68 4.58 11.17 5.12
N LYS A 69 4.33 9.86 5.22
CA LYS A 69 4.89 8.88 4.28
C LYS A 69 4.29 9.05 2.88
N PHE A 70 2.99 9.34 2.75
CA PHE A 70 2.35 9.65 1.47
C PHE A 70 2.89 10.90 0.80
N GLU A 71 3.28 11.93 1.55
CA GLU A 71 3.93 13.12 0.99
C GLU A 71 5.21 12.75 0.22
N ARG A 72 6.01 11.85 0.78
CA ARG A 72 7.27 11.35 0.19
C ARG A 72 7.05 10.28 -0.87
N ALA A 73 5.95 9.52 -0.78
CA ALA A 73 5.61 8.48 -1.73
C ALA A 73 5.03 9.07 -3.03
N SER A 74 5.55 8.58 -4.15
CA SER A 74 5.08 8.94 -5.49
C SER A 74 4.00 7.98 -6.00
N ARG A 75 3.97 6.77 -5.46
CA ARG A 75 3.10 5.64 -5.83
C ARG A 75 2.67 4.83 -4.61
N LEU A 76 1.53 4.17 -4.75
CA LEU A 76 0.93 3.27 -3.76
C LEU A 76 0.77 1.87 -4.37
N VAL A 77 1.31 0.86 -3.69
CA VAL A 77 1.09 -0.54 -4.00
C VAL A 77 0.22 -1.14 -2.90
N VAL A 78 -0.89 -1.76 -3.26
CA VAL A 78 -1.80 -2.44 -2.34
C VAL A 78 -1.62 -3.94 -2.52
N LEU A 79 -1.17 -4.63 -1.47
CA LEU A 79 -1.08 -6.09 -1.47
C LEU A 79 -2.43 -6.67 -1.10
N ILE A 80 -2.96 -7.52 -1.97
CA ILE A 80 -4.30 -8.10 -1.86
C ILE A 80 -4.14 -9.58 -1.50
N GLY A 81 -4.41 -9.89 -0.24
CA GLY A 81 -4.68 -11.24 0.25
C GLY A 81 -6.18 -11.43 0.52
N ASP A 82 -6.54 -12.61 1.01
CA ASP A 82 -7.94 -13.05 1.14
C ASP A 82 -8.80 -12.15 2.03
N ARG A 83 -8.19 -11.44 2.98
CA ARG A 83 -8.89 -10.56 3.93
C ARG A 83 -8.66 -9.07 3.70
N THR A 84 -7.74 -8.69 2.80
CA THR A 84 -7.38 -7.27 2.56
C THR A 84 -8.61 -6.41 2.24
N TYR A 85 -9.59 -6.98 1.53
CA TYR A 85 -10.83 -6.27 1.18
C TYR A 85 -11.67 -5.81 2.38
N THR A 86 -11.48 -6.42 3.55
CA THR A 86 -12.16 -6.06 4.80
C THR A 86 -11.38 -5.06 5.65
N SER A 87 -10.14 -4.73 5.29
CA SER A 87 -9.29 -3.84 6.08
C SER A 87 -9.74 -2.39 5.91
N GLU A 88 -10.26 -1.81 6.99
CA GLU A 88 -10.59 -0.38 7.05
C GLU A 88 -9.36 0.50 6.81
N TRP A 89 -8.18 0.06 7.28
CA TRP A 89 -6.94 0.76 7.06
C TRP A 89 -6.56 0.81 5.58
N VAL A 90 -6.64 -0.33 4.87
CA VAL A 90 -6.33 -0.37 3.43
C VAL A 90 -7.31 0.49 2.64
N ASP A 91 -8.62 0.42 2.93
CA ASP A 91 -9.63 1.26 2.29
C ASP A 91 -9.34 2.76 2.52
N TRP A 92 -9.02 3.13 3.78
CA TRP A 92 -8.67 4.51 4.14
C TRP A 92 -7.39 4.98 3.44
N GLU A 93 -6.34 4.16 3.42
CA GLU A 93 -5.04 4.47 2.80
C GLU A 93 -5.20 4.77 1.31
N ILE A 94 -5.97 3.94 0.58
CA ILE A 94 -6.24 4.15 -0.85
C ILE A 94 -6.94 5.49 -1.07
N ARG A 95 -8.00 5.77 -0.30
CA ARG A 95 -8.79 7.01 -0.44
C ARG A 95 -7.94 8.24 -0.14
N ILE A 96 -7.22 8.24 0.97
CA ILE A 96 -6.40 9.38 1.38
C ILE A 96 -5.23 9.59 0.43
N PHE A 97 -4.58 8.52 -0.05
CA PHE A 97 -3.53 8.66 -1.06
C PHE A 97 -4.07 9.26 -2.35
N PHE A 98 -5.24 8.80 -2.80
CA PHE A 98 -5.91 9.38 -3.97
C PHE A 98 -6.22 10.86 -3.74
N GLU A 99 -6.85 11.22 -2.63
CA GLU A 99 -7.18 12.62 -2.28
C GLU A 99 -5.94 13.52 -2.25
N MET A 100 -4.84 13.06 -1.64
CA MET A 100 -3.59 13.83 -1.53
C MET A 100 -2.90 14.02 -2.89
N LYS A 101 -3.01 13.06 -3.80
CA LYS A 101 -2.32 13.10 -5.10
C LYS A 101 -3.22 13.60 -6.24
N SER A 102 -4.54 13.64 -6.03
CA SER A 102 -5.52 14.16 -6.99
C SER A 102 -5.23 15.61 -7.41
N PRO A 103 -4.88 16.55 -6.52
CA PRO A 103 -4.46 17.90 -6.93
C PRO A 103 -3.22 17.92 -7.84
N LEU A 104 -2.37 16.89 -7.79
CA LEU A 104 -1.12 16.82 -8.57
C LEU A 104 -1.31 16.14 -9.93
N SER A 105 -2.29 15.26 -10.08
CA SER A 105 -2.38 14.37 -11.25
C SER A 105 -3.81 14.15 -11.76
N GLY A 106 -4.83 14.73 -11.11
CA GLY A 106 -6.24 14.57 -11.46
C GLY A 106 -6.62 13.10 -11.57
N GLU A 107 -7.30 12.74 -12.67
CA GLU A 107 -7.70 11.34 -12.95
C GLU A 107 -6.50 10.40 -13.12
N LYS A 108 -5.32 10.91 -13.52
CA LYS A 108 -4.10 10.09 -13.62
C LYS A 108 -3.58 9.63 -12.27
N THR A 109 -4.12 10.14 -11.16
CA THR A 109 -3.79 9.66 -9.81
C THR A 109 -4.03 8.17 -9.67
N TRP A 110 -5.03 7.61 -10.36
CA TRP A 110 -5.22 6.17 -10.39
C TRP A 110 -3.99 5.42 -10.91
N LYS A 111 -3.28 5.94 -11.93
CA LYS A 111 -2.03 5.33 -12.43
C LYS A 111 -0.93 5.23 -11.37
N ARG A 112 -1.02 6.00 -10.29
CA ARG A 112 -0.10 5.97 -9.14
C ARG A 112 -0.45 4.87 -8.14
N ILE A 113 -1.63 4.27 -8.23
CA ILE A 113 -2.15 3.24 -7.32
C ILE A 113 -2.24 1.92 -8.08
N ARG A 114 -1.65 0.87 -7.52
CA ARG A 114 -1.65 -0.48 -8.10
C ARG A 114 -2.06 -1.52 -7.06
N GLY A 115 -3.00 -2.38 -7.40
CA GLY A 115 -3.30 -3.58 -6.62
C GLY A 115 -2.49 -4.78 -7.12
N MET A 116 -1.89 -5.54 -6.21
CA MET A 116 -1.13 -6.76 -6.50
C MET A 116 -1.65 -7.89 -5.63
N ARG A 117 -2.22 -8.93 -6.25
CA ARG A 117 -2.61 -10.15 -5.52
C ARG A 117 -1.37 -10.92 -5.13
N LEU A 118 -1.37 -11.40 -3.91
CA LEU A 118 -0.28 -12.20 -3.38
C LEU A 118 -0.29 -13.60 -3.98
N LYS A 119 0.88 -14.24 -4.00
CA LYS A 119 1.01 -15.61 -4.49
C LYS A 119 0.09 -16.55 -3.71
N GLY A 120 -0.80 -17.25 -4.41
CA GLY A 120 -1.79 -18.16 -3.82
C GLY A 120 -3.11 -17.49 -3.41
N ALA A 121 -3.21 -16.17 -3.56
CA ALA A 121 -4.42 -15.38 -3.31
C ALA A 121 -5.02 -14.85 -4.63
N ASP A 122 -4.93 -15.62 -5.73
CA ASP A 122 -5.32 -15.18 -7.07
C ASP A 122 -6.82 -14.85 -7.18
N ASN A 123 -7.64 -15.46 -6.31
CA ASN A 123 -9.08 -15.22 -6.22
C ASN A 123 -9.46 -14.23 -5.11
N ALA A 124 -8.48 -13.60 -4.46
CA ALA A 124 -8.75 -12.67 -3.38
C ALA A 124 -9.59 -11.48 -3.89
N PRO A 125 -10.66 -11.13 -3.18
CA PRO A 125 -11.52 -10.02 -3.54
C PRO A 125 -10.75 -8.69 -3.48
N THR A 126 -11.01 -7.83 -4.47
CA THR A 126 -10.39 -6.51 -4.55
C THR A 126 -11.06 -5.55 -3.56
N PRO A 127 -10.30 -4.76 -2.78
CA PRO A 127 -10.85 -3.70 -1.95
C PRO A 127 -11.73 -2.73 -2.73
N SER A 128 -12.88 -2.36 -2.17
CA SER A 128 -13.86 -1.48 -2.83
C SER A 128 -13.31 -0.08 -3.12
N ALA A 129 -12.39 0.44 -2.29
CA ALA A 129 -11.70 1.72 -2.51
C ALA A 129 -10.90 1.80 -3.82
N LEU A 130 -10.47 0.67 -4.38
CA LEU A 130 -9.85 0.63 -5.72
C LEU A 130 -10.88 0.90 -6.84
N GLY A 131 -12.18 0.88 -6.49
CA GLY A 131 -13.27 1.51 -7.22
C GLY A 131 -13.54 0.96 -8.61
N GLY A 132 -12.95 -0.20 -8.98
CA GLY A 132 -12.93 -0.72 -10.35
C GLY A 132 -12.25 0.23 -11.35
N ARG A 133 -11.60 1.30 -10.87
CA ARG A 133 -10.99 2.38 -11.66
C ARG A 133 -9.46 2.38 -11.54
N SER A 134 -8.90 1.77 -10.49
CA SER A 134 -7.46 1.58 -10.39
C SER A 134 -6.99 0.47 -11.35
N THR A 135 -6.24 0.87 -12.37
CA THR A 135 -4.95 0.25 -12.73
C THR A 135 -4.88 -1.25 -12.42
N GLN A 136 -5.33 -2.08 -13.38
CA GLN A 136 -5.25 -3.57 -13.46
C GLN A 136 -4.77 -4.24 -12.15
N VAL A 137 -5.67 -4.80 -11.36
CA VAL A 137 -5.22 -5.69 -10.31
C VAL A 137 -4.53 -6.86 -10.98
N MET A 138 -3.26 -7.05 -10.68
CA MET A 138 -2.44 -8.09 -11.30
C MET A 138 -2.13 -9.18 -10.28
N ASN A 139 -1.97 -10.40 -10.79
CA ASN A 139 -1.42 -11.47 -9.97
C ASN A 139 0.06 -11.19 -9.70
N TRP A 140 0.63 -12.02 -8.82
CA TRP A 140 2.01 -11.89 -8.41
C TRP A 140 2.99 -11.96 -9.60
N ASP A 141 3.52 -10.81 -10.01
CA ASP A 141 4.51 -10.67 -11.07
C ASP A 141 5.43 -9.45 -10.80
N PRO A 142 6.64 -9.70 -10.25
CA PRO A 142 7.62 -8.64 -9.97
C PRO A 142 8.13 -7.90 -11.21
N GLU A 143 8.27 -8.55 -12.36
CA GLU A 143 8.79 -7.91 -13.59
C GLU A 143 7.80 -6.84 -14.09
N THR A 144 6.51 -7.20 -14.11
CA THR A 144 5.47 -6.25 -14.50
C THR A 144 5.32 -5.12 -13.46
N LEU A 145 5.61 -5.37 -12.18
CA LEU A 145 5.65 -4.32 -11.16
C LEU A 145 6.76 -3.31 -11.46
N ASP A 146 7.98 -3.78 -11.77
CA ASP A 146 9.11 -2.91 -12.11
C ASP A 146 8.84 -2.07 -13.36
N LEU A 147 8.33 -2.70 -14.42
CA LEU A 147 7.93 -2.01 -15.64
C LEU A 147 6.90 -0.91 -15.35
N TRP A 148 5.95 -1.14 -14.45
CA TRP A 148 5.00 -0.11 -14.04
C TRP A 148 5.69 1.02 -13.27
N LEU A 149 6.61 0.71 -12.36
CA LEU A 149 7.33 1.70 -11.56
C LEU A 149 8.18 2.65 -12.41
N ASP A 150 8.71 2.18 -13.54
CA ASP A 150 9.48 3.00 -14.48
C ASP A 150 8.63 3.87 -15.41
N GLN A 151 7.32 3.61 -15.53
CA GLN A 151 6.44 4.37 -16.42
C GLN A 151 6.23 5.82 -15.96
N PRO A 152 6.33 6.85 -16.82
CA PRO A 152 6.00 8.21 -16.44
C PRO A 152 4.50 8.37 -16.13
N ILE A 153 4.18 9.23 -15.14
CA ILE A 153 2.80 9.52 -14.68
C ILE A 153 2.28 10.81 -15.31
#